data_AF-A9UUM4-F1
#
_entry.id   AF-A9UUM4-F1
#
_cell.length_a   1.000
_cell.length_b   1.000
_cell.length_c   1.000
_cell.angle_alpha   90.00
_cell.angle_beta   90.00
_cell.angle_gamma   90.00
#
_symmetry.space_group_name_H-M   'P 1'
#
loop_
_entity.id
_entity.type
_entity.pdbx_description
1 polymer ?
#
loop_
_entity_poly.entity_id
_entity_poly.type
_entity_poly.pdbx_seq_one_letter_code
_entity_poly.pdbx_strand_id
1 'polypeptide(L)'
;MIWRNYVVAPVTEEIVYRAMVLALLQTETSSTSVLVLGSPLFFGLAHVHHLWAGVPWPAVLGQFGFTTLFGWLNAWTFLRLESCYAAIAAHSFCNYMGLP
;
A
#
# COMPACT_ATOMS: atom_id res chain seq x y z
N MET A 1 0.84 -18.86 8.61
CA MET A 1 0.06 -17.63 8.31
C MET A 1 0.68 -16.39 8.94
N ILE A 2 1.13 -16.43 10.20
CA ILE A 2 1.78 -15.31 10.93
C ILE A 2 2.95 -14.69 10.13
N TRP A 3 3.94 -15.50 9.74
CA TRP A 3 5.12 -15.03 8.99
C TRP A 3 4.76 -14.32 7.67
N ARG A 4 3.80 -14.90 6.92
CA ARG A 4 3.33 -14.31 5.67
C ARG A 4 2.72 -12.93 5.90
N ASN A 5 1.82 -12.81 6.88
CA ASN A 5 1.02 -11.60 7.07
C ASN A 5 1.80 -10.45 7.73
N TYR A 6 2.77 -10.75 8.60
CA TYR A 6 3.45 -9.71 9.38
C TYR A 6 4.86 -9.38 8.90
N VAL A 7 5.41 -10.18 7.98
CA VAL A 7 6.76 -9.95 7.47
C VAL A 7 6.77 -10.00 5.96
N VAL A 8 6.44 -11.15 5.37
CA VAL A 8 6.63 -11.33 3.93
C VAL A 8 5.77 -10.36 3.13
N ALA A 9 4.45 -10.35 3.36
CA ALA A 9 3.52 -9.49 2.63
C ALA A 9 3.85 -8.00 2.79
N PRO A 10 3.98 -7.45 4.03
CA PRO A 10 4.38 -6.05 4.22
C PRO A 10 5.69 -5.69 3.53
N VAL A 11 6.73 -6.54 3.65
CA VAL A 11 8.03 -6.27 3.03
C VAL A 11 7.89 -6.24 1.50
N THR A 12 7.27 -7.25 0.91
CA THR A 12 7.16 -7.34 -0.55
C THR A 12 6.29 -6.23 -1.13
N GLU A 13 5.17 -5.93 -0.49
CA GLU A 13 4.23 -4.94 -0.99
C GLU A 13 4.82 -3.53 -0.88
N GLU A 14 5.46 -3.18 0.23
CA GLU A 14 6.09 -1.86 0.36
C GLU A 14 7.29 -1.68 -0.57
N ILE A 15 8.07 -2.72 -0.84
CA ILE A 15 9.12 -2.65 -1.87
C ILE A 15 8.50 -2.35 -3.24
N VAL A 16 7.45 -3.08 -3.63
CA VAL A 16 6.81 -2.88 -4.93
C VAL A 16 6.17 -1.50 -5.04
N TYR A 17 5.34 -1.10 -4.08
CA TYR A 17 4.55 0.12 -4.22
C TYR A 17 5.31 1.39 -3.83
N ARG A 18 6.24 1.35 -2.87
CA ARG A 18 7.02 2.53 -2.45
C ARG A 18 8.35 2.60 -3.15
N ALA A 19 9.18 1.58 -2.98
CA ALA A 19 10.55 1.61 -3.47
C ALA A 19 10.65 1.44 -4.99
N MET A 20 9.61 0.94 -5.67
CA MET A 20 9.60 0.80 -7.13
C MET A 20 8.57 1.72 -7.80
N VAL A 21 7.26 1.55 -7.56
CA VAL A 21 6.22 2.31 -8.26
C VAL A 21 6.29 3.81 -7.94
N LEU A 22 6.29 4.18 -6.65
CA LEU A 22 6.39 5.58 -6.26
C LEU A 22 7.76 6.18 -6.62
N ALA A 23 8.86 5.44 -6.43
CA ALA A 23 10.19 5.89 -6.83
C ALA A 23 10.30 6.17 -8.35
N LEU A 24 9.68 5.34 -9.19
CA LEU A 24 9.58 5.59 -10.63
C LEU A 24 8.72 6.83 -10.91
N LEU A 25 7.60 6.99 -10.22
CA LEU A 25 6.75 8.18 -10.42
C LEU A 25 7.47 9.49 -10.04
N GLN A 26 8.42 9.44 -9.08
CA GLN A 26 9.27 10.58 -8.72
C GLN A 26 10.22 11.00 -9.86
N THR A 27 10.52 10.14 -10.85
CA THR A 27 11.31 10.54 -12.03
C THR A 27 10.50 11.35 -13.03
N GLU A 28 9.18 11.14 -13.05
CA GLU A 28 8.27 11.77 -14.01
C GLU A 28 7.61 13.05 -13.47
N THR A 29 7.50 13.19 -12.14
CA THR A 29 6.86 14.36 -11.53
C THR A 29 7.36 14.67 -10.13
N SER A 30 7.39 15.95 -9.79
CA SER A 30 7.60 16.46 -8.43
C SER A 30 6.30 16.85 -7.72
N SER A 31 5.14 16.56 -8.31
CA SER A 31 3.84 16.91 -7.72
C SER A 31 3.52 16.03 -6.52
N THR A 32 3.59 16.61 -5.31
CA THR A 32 3.26 15.91 -4.06
C THR A 32 1.88 15.26 -4.09
N SER A 33 0.89 15.93 -4.70
CA SER A 33 -0.46 15.37 -4.82
C SER A 33 -0.48 14.10 -5.67
N VAL A 34 0.26 14.07 -6.77
CA VAL A 34 0.35 12.87 -7.63
C VAL A 34 1.09 11.75 -6.91
N LEU A 35 2.19 12.07 -6.24
CA LEU A 35 2.99 11.08 -5.51
C LEU A 35 2.23 10.48 -4.32
N VAL A 36 1.58 11.31 -3.50
CA VAL A 36 0.92 10.88 -2.27
C VAL A 36 -0.49 10.35 -2.53
N LEU A 37 -1.27 10.99 -3.39
CA LEU A 37 -2.68 10.63 -3.62
C LEU A 37 -2.86 9.70 -4.83
N GLY A 38 -2.02 9.86 -5.85
CA GLY A 38 -2.10 9.10 -7.09
C GLY A 38 -1.45 7.72 -6.99
N SER A 39 -0.19 7.64 -6.56
CA SER A 39 0.53 6.35 -6.52
C SER A 39 -0.18 5.25 -5.72
N PRO A 40 -0.86 5.53 -4.58
CA PRO A 40 -1.46 4.45 -3.80
C PRO A 40 -2.73 3.86 -4.40
N LEU A 41 -3.28 4.46 -5.46
CA LEU A 41 -4.35 3.85 -6.24
C LEU A 41 -3.91 2.51 -6.85
N PHE A 42 -2.64 2.36 -7.22
CA PHE A 42 -2.11 1.07 -7.72
C PHE A 42 -2.13 -0.01 -6.64
N PHE A 43 -1.83 0.35 -5.38
CA PHE A 43 -1.89 -0.57 -4.24
C PHE A 43 -3.34 -0.96 -3.93
N GLY A 44 -4.26 0.02 -3.91
CA GLY A 44 -5.69 -0.25 -3.75
C GLY A 44 -6.24 -1.16 -4.85
N LEU A 45 -5.98 -0.80 -6.13
CA LEU A 45 -6.46 -1.55 -7.29
C LEU A 45 -5.98 -3.00 -7.31
N ALA A 46 -4.79 -3.28 -6.75
CA ALA A 46 -4.28 -4.62 -6.66
C ALA A 46 -5.28 -5.56 -5.98
N HIS A 47 -6.00 -5.11 -4.96
CA HIS A 47 -6.97 -5.91 -4.20
C HIS A 47 -8.27 -6.23 -4.95
N VAL A 48 -8.54 -5.56 -6.08
CA VAL A 48 -9.75 -5.82 -6.89
C VAL A 48 -9.75 -7.25 -7.45
N HIS A 49 -8.58 -7.90 -7.58
CA HIS A 49 -8.47 -9.29 -8.00
C HIS A 49 -9.23 -10.28 -7.08
N HIS A 50 -9.54 -9.90 -5.83
CA HIS A 50 -10.33 -10.73 -4.92
C HIS A 50 -11.76 -10.98 -5.40
N LEU A 51 -12.28 -10.18 -6.35
CA LEU A 51 -13.54 -10.48 -7.03
C LEU A 51 -13.48 -11.84 -7.75
N TRP A 52 -12.33 -12.20 -8.33
CA TRP A 52 -12.14 -13.51 -8.99
C TRP A 52 -12.10 -14.67 -8.00
N ALA A 53 -11.75 -14.39 -6.74
CA ALA A 53 -11.81 -15.35 -5.64
C ALA A 53 -13.21 -15.45 -5.00
N GLY A 54 -14.22 -14.76 -5.54
CA GLY A 54 -15.61 -14.80 -5.07
C GLY A 54 -15.89 -13.91 -3.86
N VAL A 55 -15.00 -12.97 -3.51
CA VAL A 55 -15.26 -12.00 -2.45
C VAL A 55 -16.36 -11.02 -2.89
N PRO A 56 -17.39 -10.77 -2.06
CA PRO A 56 -18.49 -9.86 -2.42
C PRO A 56 -17.99 -8.45 -2.75
N TRP A 57 -18.61 -7.81 -3.76
CA TRP A 57 -18.22 -6.46 -4.21
C TRP A 57 -18.14 -5.40 -3.09
N PRO A 58 -19.03 -5.37 -2.06
CA PRO A 58 -18.92 -4.35 -1.01
C PRO A 58 -17.66 -4.53 -0.16
N ALA A 59 -17.24 -5.78 0.08
CA ALA A 59 -16.03 -6.08 0.83
C ALA A 59 -14.77 -5.69 0.04
N VAL A 60 -14.76 -5.97 -1.27
CA VAL A 60 -13.65 -5.54 -2.15
C VAL A 60 -13.56 -4.01 -2.23
N LEU A 61 -14.70 -3.30 -2.33
CA LEU A 61 -14.68 -1.84 -2.31
C LEU A 61 -14.21 -1.28 -0.96
N GLY A 62 -14.61 -1.90 0.15
CA GLY A 62 -14.10 -1.56 1.48
C GLY A 62 -12.59 -1.73 1.57
N GLN A 63 -12.07 -2.86 1.08
CA GLN A 63 -10.64 -3.16 1.04
C GLN A 63 -9.88 -2.19 0.12
N PHE A 64 -10.39 -1.94 -1.10
CA PHE A 64 -9.83 -0.96 -2.03
C PHE A 64 -9.75 0.43 -1.40
N GLY A 65 -10.83 0.90 -0.78
CA GLY A 65 -10.88 2.21 -0.13
C GLY A 65 -9.91 2.29 1.04
N PHE A 66 -9.89 1.28 1.91
CA PHE A 66 -9.00 1.25 3.06
C PHE A 66 -7.52 1.22 2.64
N THR A 67 -7.14 0.30 1.76
CA THR A 67 -5.76 0.14 1.31
C THR A 67 -5.27 1.37 0.52
N THR A 68 -6.16 2.07 -0.20
CA THR A 68 -5.84 3.37 -0.81
C THR A 68 -5.53 4.43 0.24
N LEU A 69 -6.38 4.57 1.27
CA LEU A 69 -6.19 5.54 2.36
C LEU A 69 -4.93 5.23 3.19
N PHE A 70 -4.76 3.98 3.61
CA PHE A 70 -3.53 3.51 4.24
C PHE A 70 -2.33 3.78 3.34
N GLY A 71 -2.53 3.62 2.04
CA GLY A 71 -1.50 3.85 1.07
C GLY A 71 -1.08 5.32 0.96
N TRP A 72 -1.99 6.29 1.13
CA TRP A 72 -1.63 7.71 1.21
C TRP A 72 -0.72 7.98 2.41
N LEU A 73 -1.04 7.40 3.58
CA LEU A 73 -0.21 7.51 4.78
C LEU A 73 1.20 6.95 4.55
N ASN A 74 1.31 5.74 3.97
CA ASN A 74 2.61 5.12 3.73
C ASN A 74 3.41 5.83 2.63
N ALA A 75 2.77 6.35 1.59
CA ALA A 75 3.45 7.15 0.56
C ALA A 75 3.99 8.46 1.15
N TRP A 76 3.18 9.16 1.95
CA TRP A 76 3.63 10.35 2.68
C TRP A 76 4.79 10.05 3.63
N THR A 77 4.68 8.97 4.40
CA THR A 77 5.72 8.53 5.35
C THR A 77 7.03 8.20 4.63
N PHE A 78 6.96 7.46 3.53
CA PHE A 78 8.13 7.12 2.72
C PHE A 78 8.80 8.37 2.15
N LEU A 79 8.04 9.32 1.59
CA LEU A 79 8.59 10.57 1.06
C LEU A 79 9.18 11.47 2.14
N ARG A 80 8.65 11.42 3.37
CA ARG A 80 9.11 12.27 4.47
C ARG A 80 10.33 11.72 5.20
N LEU A 81 10.41 10.40 5.33
CA LEU A 81 11.47 9.71 6.08
C LEU A 81 12.51 9.06 5.17
N GLU A 82 12.27 9.01 3.85
CA GLU A 82 13.10 8.32 2.86
C GLU A 82 13.43 6.87 3.26
N SER A 83 12.46 6.21 3.90
CA SER A 83 12.68 4.91 4.54
C SER A 83 11.55 3.94 4.20
N CYS A 84 11.91 2.90 3.44
CA CYS A 84 11.01 1.77 3.18
C CYS A 84 10.72 0.99 4.47
N TYR A 85 11.67 0.93 5.41
CA TYR A 85 11.49 0.25 6.69
C TYR A 85 10.37 0.87 7.54
N ALA A 86 10.20 2.20 7.50
CA ALA A 86 9.12 2.87 8.22
C ALA A 86 7.75 2.47 7.66
N ALA A 87 7.61 2.41 6.32
CA ALA A 87 6.39 1.95 5.67
C ALA A 87 6.09 0.46 5.96
N ILE A 88 7.13 -0.39 5.93
CA ILE A 88 7.02 -1.82 6.28
C ILE A 88 6.57 -1.99 7.73
N ALA A 89 7.12 -1.23 8.67
CA ALA A 89 6.72 -1.29 10.08
C ALA A 89 5.26 -0.86 10.27
N ALA A 90 4.84 0.24 9.63
CA ALA A 90 3.45 0.70 9.66
C ALA A 90 2.48 -0.34 9.08
N HIS A 91 2.87 -0.99 7.97
CA HIS A 91 2.08 -2.04 7.33
C HIS A 91 2.01 -3.30 8.20
N SER A 92 3.14 -3.74 8.74
CA SER A 92 3.18 -4.89 9.65
C SER A 92 2.29 -4.66 10.88
N PHE A 93 2.28 -3.42 11.40
CA PHE A 93 1.37 -3.01 12.47
C PHE A 93 -0.10 -3.01 12.03
N CYS A 94 -0.41 -2.51 10.84
CA CYS A 94 -1.77 -2.54 10.27
C CYS A 94 -2.31 -3.97 10.19
N ASN A 95 -1.50 -4.89 9.66
CA ASN A 95 -1.85 -6.31 9.59
C ASN A 95 -2.02 -6.92 10.97
N TYR A 96 -1.19 -6.54 11.95
CA TYR A 96 -1.33 -6.99 13.33
C TYR A 96 -2.66 -6.56 13.96
N MET A 97 -3.15 -5.36 13.64
CA MET A 97 -4.45 -4.85 14.07
C MET A 97 -5.64 -5.55 13.36
N GLY A 98 -5.37 -6.45 12.41
CA GLY A 98 -6.41 -7.16 11.65
C GLY A 98 -7.06 -6.33 10.55
N LEU A 99 -6.40 -5.23 10.16
CA LEU A 99 -6.85 -4.38 9.07
C LEU A 99 -6.36 -4.95 7.72
N PRO A 100 -7.10 -4.68 6.63
CA PRO A 100 -6.78 -5.20 5.31
C PRO A 100 -5.50 -4.61 4.70
#